data_AF-A0A8J3L002-F1
#
_entry.id   AF-A0A8J3L002-F1
#
_cell.length_a   1.000
_cell.length_b   1.000
_cell.length_c   1.000
_cell.angle_alpha   90.00
_cell.angle_beta   90.00
_cell.angle_gamma   90.00
#
_symmetry.space_group_name_H-M   'P 1'
#
loop_
_entity.id
_entity.type
_entity.pdbx_description
1 polymer ?
#
loop_
_entity_poly.entity_id
_entity_poly.type
_entity_poly.pdbx_seq_one_letter_code
_entity_poly.pdbx_strand_id
1 'polypeptide(L)'
;MPFTETFLCTPLPDGITGSKVRIAVLVSPRLGGDAADDLDNWPDVRDWPDIRPTWQVTIKQGDTEAVLTGTEVVPAAGYDDATWEQLFPHTMQVTPYVPVDRSEARIYSYPVAKVVEFVKELHTKVLTGSRTQFPTLTELQDDDVFKALKQALDPVNLGELQDRWSEGPEEDADDPFSAFAPLEFIYGSRPGSAPPPLPTEPPVVTNVDPDTGVVGGRTVVTITGENFFEPIRVFFGSNLATEVEVLDEETLKCRSPRAGFLDVEVDVRVETNRGASPVSPDAKFTYYVPGPR
;
A
#
# COMPACT_ATOMS: atom_id res chain seq x y z
N MET A 1 -4.31 -22.61 -30.40
CA MET A 1 -4.10 -21.17 -30.67
C MET A 1 -2.81 -20.77 -29.99
N PRO A 2 -1.99 -19.86 -30.54
CA PRO A 2 -0.83 -19.36 -29.80
C PRO A 2 -1.32 -18.56 -28.59
N PHE A 3 -0.92 -18.96 -27.39
CA PHE A 3 -1.17 -18.19 -26.17
C PHE A 3 -0.07 -17.13 -26.04
N THR A 4 -0.44 -15.92 -25.62
CA THR A 4 0.52 -14.86 -25.28
C THR A 4 0.71 -14.89 -23.77
N GLU A 5 1.93 -15.12 -23.33
CA GLU A 5 2.28 -15.28 -21.91
C GLU A 5 3.08 -14.08 -21.41
N THR A 6 2.86 -13.70 -20.15
CA THR A 6 3.59 -12.60 -19.50
C THR A 6 4.50 -13.17 -18.43
N PHE A 7 5.81 -13.07 -18.64
CA PHE A 7 6.82 -13.46 -17.66
C PHE A 7 7.31 -12.24 -16.88
N LEU A 8 7.63 -12.43 -15.61
CA LEU A 8 8.41 -11.45 -14.85
C LEU A 8 9.90 -11.74 -15.08
N CYS A 9 10.60 -10.75 -15.65
CA CYS A 9 12.04 -10.81 -15.90
C CYS A 9 12.76 -9.83 -14.98
N THR A 10 13.60 -10.34 -14.10
CA THR A 10 14.42 -9.52 -13.20
C THR A 10 15.89 -9.60 -13.63
N PRO A 11 16.48 -8.53 -14.19
CA PRO A 11 17.90 -8.50 -14.50
C PRO A 11 18.71 -8.30 -13.22
N LEU A 12 19.75 -9.12 -13.06
CA LEU A 12 20.66 -9.13 -11.92
C LEU A 12 22.10 -8.99 -12.42
N PRO A 13 22.93 -8.12 -11.82
CA PRO A 13 24.34 -8.05 -12.15
C PRO A 13 25.05 -9.36 -11.75
N ASP A 14 25.80 -9.96 -12.67
CA ASP A 14 26.57 -11.20 -12.45
C ASP A 14 28.09 -10.96 -12.62
N GLY A 15 28.52 -9.72 -12.39
CA GLY A 15 29.92 -9.32 -12.43
C GLY A 15 30.50 -9.15 -13.83
N ILE A 16 31.83 -9.26 -13.93
CA ILE A 16 32.61 -9.01 -15.14
C ILE A 16 33.54 -10.19 -15.37
N THR A 17 33.62 -10.68 -16.61
CA THR A 17 34.60 -11.69 -17.03
C THR A 17 35.41 -11.17 -18.20
N GLY A 18 36.69 -10.89 -17.96
CA GLY A 18 37.56 -10.22 -18.93
C GLY A 18 37.04 -8.81 -19.25
N SER A 19 36.72 -8.55 -20.52
CA SER A 19 36.14 -7.28 -20.98
C SER A 19 34.61 -7.32 -21.15
N LYS A 20 33.93 -8.35 -20.66
CA LYS A 20 32.48 -8.54 -20.83
C LYS A 20 31.76 -8.46 -19.49
N VAL A 21 30.68 -7.67 -19.45
CA VAL A 21 29.72 -7.66 -18.33
C VAL A 21 28.84 -8.89 -18.43
N ARG A 22 28.56 -9.51 -17.29
CA ARG A 22 27.58 -10.59 -17.17
C ARG A 22 26.32 -10.08 -16.49
N ILE A 23 25.18 -10.51 -17.03
CA ILE A 23 23.86 -10.22 -16.51
C ILE A 23 23.17 -11.58 -16.38
N ALA A 24 22.73 -11.90 -15.17
CA ALA A 24 21.80 -12.99 -14.94
C ALA A 24 20.38 -12.44 -15.08
N VAL A 25 19.48 -13.20 -15.71
CA VAL A 25 18.07 -12.82 -15.78
C VAL A 25 17.28 -13.91 -15.08
N LEU A 26 16.64 -13.54 -13.98
CA LEU A 26 15.66 -14.41 -13.35
C LEU A 26 14.34 -14.26 -14.10
N VAL A 27 13.88 -15.36 -14.70
CA VAL A 27 12.57 -15.44 -15.35
C VAL A 27 11.64 -16.24 -14.44
N SER A 28 10.42 -15.75 -14.26
CA SER A 28 9.39 -16.43 -13.47
C SER A 28 8.02 -16.27 -14.14
N PRO A 29 7.15 -17.29 -14.04
CA PRO A 29 5.80 -17.20 -14.54
C PRO A 29 4.99 -16.25 -13.65
N ARG A 30 3.93 -15.67 -14.20
CA ARG A 30 3.11 -14.70 -13.48
C ARG A 30 1.65 -15.14 -13.50
N LEU A 31 1.13 -15.41 -12.32
CA LEU A 31 -0.31 -15.54 -12.10
C LEU A 31 -0.96 -14.16 -12.26
N GLY A 32 -1.94 -14.05 -13.15
CA GLY A 32 -2.55 -12.77 -13.52
C GLY A 32 -4.04 -12.91 -13.76
N GLY A 33 -4.85 -12.74 -12.71
CA GLY A 33 -6.32 -12.79 -12.80
C GLY A 33 -6.96 -12.04 -11.64
N ASP A 34 -8.22 -11.65 -11.82
CA ASP A 34 -9.00 -10.86 -10.84
C ASP A 34 -9.92 -11.73 -9.97
N ALA A 35 -9.95 -13.04 -10.22
CA ALA A 35 -10.78 -14.00 -9.51
C ALA A 35 -9.96 -15.17 -8.97
N ALA A 36 -10.47 -15.78 -7.89
CA ALA A 36 -9.93 -17.05 -7.39
C ALA A 36 -10.12 -18.15 -8.44
N ASP A 37 -9.11 -18.98 -8.62
CA ASP A 37 -9.12 -20.06 -9.59
C ASP A 37 -8.25 -21.24 -9.12
N ASP A 38 -8.36 -22.39 -9.78
CA ASP A 38 -7.50 -23.55 -9.52
C ASP A 38 -6.22 -23.47 -10.36
N LEU A 39 -5.08 -23.88 -9.79
CA LEU A 39 -3.78 -23.88 -10.47
C LEU A 39 -3.80 -24.69 -11.79
N ASP A 40 -4.68 -25.67 -11.92
CA ASP A 40 -4.88 -26.44 -13.15
C ASP A 40 -5.25 -25.58 -14.37
N ASN A 41 -5.84 -24.41 -14.15
CA ASN A 41 -6.15 -23.44 -15.20
C ASN A 41 -4.94 -22.57 -15.61
N TRP A 42 -3.78 -22.78 -14.97
CA TRP A 42 -2.53 -22.03 -15.15
C TRP A 42 -1.37 -22.96 -15.54
N PRO A 43 -1.38 -23.51 -16.78
CA PRO A 43 -0.38 -24.48 -17.22
C PRO A 43 1.05 -23.91 -17.24
N ASP A 44 1.20 -22.58 -17.35
CA ASP A 44 2.48 -21.87 -17.32
C ASP A 44 3.19 -21.96 -15.96
N VAL A 45 2.42 -21.95 -14.88
CA VAL A 45 2.95 -22.07 -13.50
C VAL A 45 2.99 -23.54 -13.12
N ARG A 46 1.95 -24.31 -13.47
CA ARG A 46 1.86 -25.75 -13.19
C ARG A 46 3.01 -26.52 -13.82
N ASP A 47 3.28 -26.29 -15.10
CA ASP A 47 4.28 -27.02 -15.88
C ASP A 47 5.62 -26.26 -15.96
N TRP A 48 5.83 -25.24 -15.09
CA TRP A 48 7.02 -24.38 -15.11
C TRP A 48 8.36 -25.13 -15.18
N PRO A 49 8.59 -26.25 -14.47
CA PRO A 49 9.82 -27.03 -14.57
C PRO A 49 10.10 -27.61 -15.96
N ASP A 50 9.08 -27.75 -16.82
CA ASP A 50 9.20 -28.25 -18.19
C ASP A 50 9.28 -27.11 -19.22
N ILE A 51 8.92 -25.89 -18.84
CA ILE A 51 8.97 -24.73 -19.73
C ILE A 51 10.42 -24.27 -19.89
N ARG A 52 10.88 -24.26 -21.15
CA ARG A 52 12.24 -23.82 -21.54
C ARG A 52 12.12 -22.63 -22.47
N PRO A 53 12.01 -21.40 -21.95
CA PRO A 53 11.83 -20.23 -22.79
C PRO A 53 13.12 -19.95 -23.56
N THR A 54 13.04 -19.94 -24.89
CA THR A 54 14.11 -19.38 -25.72
C THR A 54 13.98 -17.87 -25.73
N TRP A 55 15.02 -17.15 -25.31
CA TRP A 55 14.97 -15.70 -25.21
C TRP A 55 16.16 -15.01 -25.87
N GLN A 56 15.92 -13.77 -26.28
CA GLN A 56 16.94 -12.85 -26.78
C GLN A 56 16.85 -11.56 -25.97
N VAL A 57 17.99 -11.05 -25.53
CA VAL A 57 18.10 -9.74 -24.89
C VAL A 57 18.74 -8.78 -25.87
N THR A 58 18.01 -7.71 -26.17
CA THR A 58 18.50 -6.61 -26.98
C THR A 58 19.00 -5.50 -26.07
N ILE A 59 20.29 -5.17 -26.16
CA ILE A 59 20.89 -4.02 -25.46
C ILE A 59 21.06 -2.89 -26.47
N LYS A 60 20.51 -1.72 -26.17
CA LYS A 60 20.64 -0.50 -26.97
C LYS A 60 21.51 0.52 -26.24
N GLN A 61 22.52 1.05 -26.93
CA GLN A 61 23.35 2.15 -26.45
C GLN A 61 23.49 3.19 -27.57
N GLY A 62 22.70 4.28 -27.49
CA GLY A 62 22.54 5.20 -28.61
C GLY A 62 21.95 4.50 -29.83
N ASP A 63 22.58 4.66 -30.99
CA ASP A 63 22.18 3.99 -32.25
C ASP A 63 22.72 2.55 -32.37
N THR A 64 23.50 2.07 -31.40
CA THR A 64 24.07 0.72 -31.44
C THR A 64 23.14 -0.27 -30.74
N GLU A 65 22.78 -1.33 -31.46
CA GLU A 65 21.96 -2.43 -30.96
C GLU A 65 22.76 -3.74 -30.95
N ALA A 66 22.77 -4.43 -29.82
CA ALA A 66 23.37 -5.74 -29.68
C ALA A 66 22.30 -6.73 -29.23
N VAL A 67 22.08 -7.80 -30.01
CA VAL A 67 21.19 -8.90 -29.66
C VAL A 67 22.03 -10.03 -29.08
N LEU A 68 21.72 -10.41 -27.85
CA LEU A 68 22.39 -11.47 -27.11
C LEU A 68 21.40 -12.61 -26.89
N THR A 69 21.80 -13.83 -27.24
CA THR A 69 21.04 -15.04 -26.89
C THR A 69 21.54 -15.54 -25.55
N GLY A 70 20.63 -15.63 -24.58
CA GLY A 70 20.91 -16.19 -23.28
C GLY A 70 21.20 -17.69 -23.35
N THR A 71 22.04 -18.19 -22.46
CA THR A 71 22.13 -19.62 -22.17
C THR A 71 21.42 -19.86 -20.85
N GLU A 72 20.43 -20.76 -20.86
CA GLU A 72 19.75 -21.15 -19.63
C GLU A 72 20.73 -21.83 -18.68
N VAL A 73 20.77 -21.37 -17.43
CA VAL A 73 21.56 -22.00 -16.37
C VAL A 73 20.67 -23.02 -15.67
N VAL A 74 20.49 -24.18 -16.30
CA VAL A 74 19.78 -25.30 -15.69
C VAL A 74 20.71 -25.99 -14.68
N PRO A 75 20.24 -26.35 -13.47
CA PRO A 75 20.98 -27.24 -12.59
C PRO A 75 21.35 -28.53 -13.33
N ALA A 76 22.56 -29.05 -13.12
CA ALA A 76 23.01 -30.28 -13.80
C ALA A 76 22.12 -31.51 -13.54
N ALA A 77 21.34 -31.48 -12.46
CA ALA A 77 20.40 -32.53 -12.06
C ALA A 77 18.99 -32.39 -12.69
N GLY A 78 18.71 -31.30 -13.43
CA GLY A 78 17.34 -30.93 -13.80
C GLY A 78 16.54 -30.38 -12.61
N TYR A 79 15.26 -30.12 -12.85
CA TYR A 79 14.30 -29.82 -11.79
C TYR A 79 13.71 -31.13 -11.26
N ASP A 80 13.35 -31.17 -9.98
CA ASP A 80 12.70 -32.34 -9.37
C ASP A 80 11.19 -32.19 -9.47
N ASP A 81 10.60 -32.77 -10.51
CA ASP A 81 9.17 -32.67 -10.82
C ASP A 81 8.31 -33.20 -9.68
N ALA A 82 8.76 -34.25 -8.98
CA ALA A 82 8.02 -34.82 -7.85
C ALA A 82 7.95 -33.85 -6.66
N THR A 83 9.03 -33.10 -6.40
CA THR A 83 9.02 -32.02 -5.40
C THR A 83 8.15 -30.86 -5.86
N TRP A 84 8.17 -30.53 -7.16
CA TRP A 84 7.35 -29.46 -7.71
C TRP A 84 5.85 -29.75 -7.56
N GLU A 85 5.40 -30.94 -7.96
CA GLU A 85 3.99 -31.38 -7.81
C GLU A 85 3.53 -31.38 -6.34
N GLN A 86 4.44 -31.66 -5.39
CA GLN A 86 4.14 -31.60 -3.96
C GLN A 86 4.01 -30.16 -3.44
N LEU A 87 4.83 -29.24 -3.94
CA LEU A 87 4.79 -27.83 -3.56
C LEU A 87 3.61 -27.10 -4.21
N PHE A 88 3.26 -27.47 -5.43
CA PHE A 88 2.22 -26.84 -6.24
C PHE A 88 1.22 -27.89 -6.77
N PRO A 89 0.35 -28.44 -5.90
CA PRO A 89 -0.67 -29.38 -6.36
C PRO A 89 -1.61 -28.74 -7.38
N HIS A 90 -2.05 -29.53 -8.35
CA HIS A 90 -3.03 -29.15 -9.39
C HIS A 90 -4.30 -28.47 -8.83
N THR A 91 -4.76 -28.92 -7.66
CA THR A 91 -5.95 -28.42 -6.97
C THR A 91 -5.67 -27.23 -6.05
N MET A 92 -4.46 -26.66 -6.08
CA MET A 92 -4.11 -25.51 -5.27
C MET A 92 -4.91 -24.29 -5.74
N GLN A 93 -5.60 -23.65 -4.81
CA GLN A 93 -6.30 -22.41 -5.11
C GLN A 93 -5.30 -21.27 -5.27
N VAL A 94 -5.42 -20.58 -6.40
CA VAL A 94 -4.76 -19.33 -6.70
C VAL A 94 -5.74 -18.19 -6.47
N THR A 95 -5.41 -17.29 -5.55
CA THR A 95 -6.23 -16.12 -5.26
C THR A 95 -5.43 -14.85 -5.51
N PRO A 96 -6.04 -13.79 -6.09
CA PRO A 96 -5.38 -12.51 -6.24
C PRO A 96 -4.89 -11.99 -4.88
N TYR A 97 -3.63 -11.57 -4.82
CA TYR A 97 -3.11 -10.91 -3.63
C TYR A 97 -3.63 -9.47 -3.61
N VAL A 98 -4.45 -9.15 -2.62
CA VAL A 98 -4.85 -7.78 -2.30
C VAL A 98 -3.82 -7.24 -1.31
N PRO A 99 -2.97 -6.27 -1.69
CA PRO A 99 -2.04 -5.66 -0.76
C PRO A 99 -2.81 -5.10 0.43
N VAL A 100 -2.34 -5.40 1.64
CA VAL A 100 -2.85 -4.74 2.83
C VAL A 100 -2.55 -3.25 2.69
N ASP A 101 -3.59 -2.42 2.70
CA ASP A 101 -3.39 -0.99 2.72
C ASP A 101 -2.68 -0.60 4.02
N ARG A 102 -1.54 0.06 3.84
CA ARG A 102 -0.69 0.57 4.91
C ARG A 102 -0.41 2.06 4.71
N SER A 103 -1.22 2.75 3.91
CA SER A 103 -1.17 4.20 3.70
C SER A 103 -1.21 4.97 5.03
N GLU A 104 -1.99 4.49 6.00
CA GLU A 104 -2.09 5.06 7.35
C GLU A 104 -1.07 4.47 8.35
N ALA A 105 -0.30 3.45 7.95
CA ALA A 105 0.68 2.82 8.83
C ALA A 105 1.89 3.75 9.01
N ARG A 106 2.06 4.28 10.23
CA ARG A 106 3.19 5.14 10.56
C ARG A 106 4.45 4.31 10.74
N ILE A 107 5.42 4.56 9.87
CA ILE A 107 6.74 3.92 9.93
C ILE A 107 7.67 4.82 10.73
N TYR A 108 8.10 4.33 11.90
CA TYR A 108 9.09 5.01 12.73
C TYR A 108 10.49 4.59 12.28
N SER A 109 11.27 5.55 11.78
CA SER A 109 12.65 5.36 11.37
C SER A 109 13.59 6.01 12.37
N TYR A 110 14.55 5.23 12.88
CA TYR A 110 15.54 5.68 13.85
C TYR A 110 16.94 5.67 13.21
N PRO A 111 17.83 6.63 13.56
CA PRO A 111 19.21 6.59 13.13
C PRO A 111 19.86 5.27 13.53
N VAL A 112 20.31 4.48 12.56
CA VAL A 112 21.01 3.21 12.81
C VAL A 112 22.19 3.41 13.75
N ALA A 113 22.94 4.52 13.61
CA ALA A 113 24.05 4.86 14.50
C ALA A 113 23.61 4.99 15.96
N LYS A 114 22.46 5.63 16.23
CA LYS A 114 21.91 5.80 17.58
C LYS A 114 21.37 4.50 18.15
N VAL A 115 20.67 3.70 17.36
CA VAL A 115 20.20 2.38 17.77
C VAL A 115 21.40 1.48 18.13
N VAL A 116 22.47 1.51 17.33
CA VAL A 116 23.68 0.72 17.57
C VAL A 116 24.44 1.20 18.81
N GLU A 117 24.56 2.51 19.00
CA GLU A 117 25.18 3.11 20.20
C GLU A 117 24.41 2.70 21.46
N PHE A 118 23.09 2.83 21.43
CA PHE A 118 22.20 2.41 22.50
C PHE A 118 22.32 0.92 22.86
N VAL A 119 22.28 0.01 21.86
CA VAL A 119 22.41 -1.43 22.10
C VAL A 119 23.77 -1.77 22.71
N LYS A 120 24.84 -1.07 22.29
CA LYS A 120 26.18 -1.25 22.86
C LYS A 120 26.24 -0.81 24.32
N GLU A 121 25.63 0.32 24.68
CA GLU A 121 25.59 0.80 26.05
C GLU A 121 24.82 -0.15 26.96
N LEU A 122 23.63 -0.58 26.55
CA LEU A 122 22.83 -1.56 27.29
C LEU A 122 23.60 -2.87 27.49
N HIS A 123 24.22 -3.38 26.42
CA HIS A 123 24.99 -4.62 26.50
C HIS A 123 26.23 -4.48 27.40
N THR A 124 26.94 -3.35 27.33
CA THR A 124 28.10 -3.07 28.19
C THR A 124 27.69 -2.96 29.66
N LYS A 125 26.56 -2.31 29.94
CA LYS A 125 26.02 -2.17 31.30
C LYS A 125 25.61 -3.52 31.89
N VAL A 126 24.92 -4.36 31.11
CA VAL A 126 24.58 -5.74 31.49
C VAL A 126 25.85 -6.54 31.78
N LEU A 127 26.84 -6.52 30.89
CA LEU A 127 28.08 -7.29 31.08
C LEU A 127 28.92 -6.80 32.28
N THR A 128 28.89 -5.51 32.59
CA THR A 128 29.64 -4.94 33.72
C THR A 128 28.95 -5.17 35.06
N GLY A 129 27.62 -5.11 35.11
CA GLY A 129 26.81 -5.37 36.32
C GLY A 129 26.55 -6.84 36.61
N SER A 130 26.68 -7.72 35.62
CA SER A 130 26.31 -9.15 35.70
C SER A 130 27.42 -10.03 35.11
N ARG A 131 28.61 -9.97 35.70
CA ARG A 131 29.84 -10.61 35.17
C ARG A 131 29.82 -12.14 35.15
N THR A 132 29.10 -12.76 36.09
CA THR A 132 29.15 -14.22 36.31
C THR A 132 27.79 -14.90 36.14
N GLN A 133 26.72 -14.13 35.99
CA GLN A 133 25.36 -14.63 35.86
C GLN A 133 24.55 -13.61 35.08
N PHE A 134 23.75 -14.04 34.09
CA PHE A 134 22.89 -13.14 33.33
C PHE A 134 21.85 -12.47 34.24
N PRO A 135 21.51 -11.19 34.01
CA PRO A 135 20.47 -10.52 34.77
C PRO A 135 19.11 -11.16 34.46
N THR A 136 18.24 -11.14 35.47
CA THR A 136 16.85 -11.58 35.33
C THR A 136 16.04 -10.54 34.56
N LEU A 137 14.91 -10.96 33.98
CA LEU A 137 14.00 -10.06 33.28
C LEU A 137 13.49 -8.94 34.21
N THR A 138 13.32 -9.23 35.50
CA THR A 138 12.90 -8.26 36.52
C THR A 138 13.97 -7.19 36.74
N GLU A 139 15.24 -7.58 36.87
CA GLU A 139 16.35 -6.63 37.02
C GLU A 139 16.55 -5.77 35.77
N LEU A 140 16.32 -6.33 34.58
CA LEU A 140 16.34 -5.57 33.33
C LEU A 140 15.16 -4.59 33.24
N GLN A 141 13.98 -4.98 33.70
CA GLN A 141 12.80 -4.10 33.69
C GLN A 141 12.94 -2.90 34.62
N ASP A 142 13.77 -2.99 35.66
CA ASP A 142 14.05 -1.89 36.57
C ASP A 142 15.15 -0.95 36.08
N ASP A 143 15.91 -1.33 35.04
CA ASP A 143 16.97 -0.51 34.45
C ASP A 143 16.41 0.66 33.64
N ASP A 144 16.89 1.87 33.92
CA ASP A 144 16.42 3.11 33.27
C ASP A 144 16.57 3.09 31.74
N VAL A 145 17.60 2.42 31.22
CA VAL A 145 17.86 2.31 29.78
C VAL A 145 16.84 1.37 29.13
N PHE A 146 16.54 0.24 29.77
CA PHE A 146 15.55 -0.71 29.28
C PHE A 146 14.12 -0.18 29.42
N LYS A 147 13.85 0.59 30.49
CA LYS A 147 12.59 1.34 30.66
C LYS A 147 12.39 2.34 29.53
N ALA A 148 13.41 3.13 29.19
CA ALA A 148 13.33 4.07 28.07
C ALA A 148 13.02 3.38 26.74
N LEU A 149 13.64 2.22 26.46
CA LEU A 149 13.33 1.42 25.26
C LEU A 149 11.89 0.91 25.27
N LYS A 150 11.43 0.36 26.39
CA LYS A 150 10.06 -0.17 26.51
C LYS A 150 9.03 0.94 26.36
N GLN A 151 9.31 2.12 26.91
CA GLN A 151 8.45 3.30 26.79
C GLN A 151 8.44 3.86 25.37
N ALA A 152 9.60 3.91 24.69
CA ALA A 152 9.70 4.34 23.29
C ALA A 152 9.00 3.39 22.31
N LEU A 153 8.86 2.12 22.68
CA LEU A 153 8.15 1.09 21.90
C LEU A 153 6.70 0.88 22.39
N ASP A 154 6.24 1.63 23.40
CA ASP A 154 4.88 1.50 23.94
C ASP A 154 3.89 2.23 23.01
N PRO A 155 2.89 1.52 22.45
CA PRO A 155 1.92 2.12 21.53
C PRO A 155 1.12 3.29 22.12
N VAL A 156 0.97 3.39 23.45
CA VAL A 156 0.26 4.49 24.10
C VAL A 156 1.14 5.75 24.17
N ASN A 157 2.41 5.61 24.54
CA ASN A 157 3.35 6.74 24.60
C ASN A 157 3.68 7.28 23.20
N LEU A 158 3.68 6.40 22.18
CA LEU A 158 3.79 6.81 20.77
C LEU A 158 2.61 7.70 20.33
N GLY A 159 1.44 7.57 20.95
CA GLY A 159 0.29 8.45 20.72
C GLY A 159 0.41 9.82 21.42
N GLU A 160 0.85 9.85 22.68
CA GLU A 160 0.98 11.12 23.43
C GLU A 160 2.17 11.98 22.97
N LEU A 161 3.29 11.37 22.56
CA LEU A 161 4.41 12.08 21.94
C LEU A 161 4.01 12.78 20.64
N GLN A 162 3.01 12.22 19.94
CA GLN A 162 2.50 12.80 18.71
C GLN A 162 1.79 14.14 18.93
N ASP A 163 0.96 14.25 19.98
CA ASP A 163 0.24 15.49 20.29
C ASP A 163 1.22 16.60 20.72
N ARG A 164 2.24 16.24 21.49
CA ARG A 164 3.31 17.17 21.94
C ARG A 164 4.21 17.66 20.80
N TRP A 165 4.44 16.86 19.77
CA TRP A 165 5.32 17.23 18.65
C TRP A 165 4.63 18.08 17.58
N SER A 166 3.30 18.23 17.65
CA SER A 166 2.55 19.25 16.89
C SER A 166 2.98 20.68 17.25
N GLU A 167 3.55 20.86 18.45
CA GLU A 167 3.92 22.16 19.02
C GLU A 167 5.43 22.48 18.84
N GLY A 168 6.20 21.58 18.23
CA GLY A 168 7.66 21.72 18.05
C GLY A 168 8.47 21.24 19.27
N PRO A 169 9.74 20.84 19.10
CA PRO A 169 10.50 20.26 20.20
C PRO A 169 10.95 21.36 21.17
N GLU A 170 10.51 21.29 22.42
CA GLU A 170 11.24 21.89 23.53
C GLU A 170 12.50 21.03 23.76
N GLU A 171 13.68 21.62 23.58
CA GLU A 171 14.98 20.98 23.84
C GLU A 171 15.18 20.80 25.36
N ASP A 172 14.54 19.81 25.95
CA ASP A 172 14.88 19.33 27.29
C ASP A 172 15.97 18.24 27.17
N ALA A 173 17.20 18.61 27.53
CA ALA A 173 18.38 17.72 27.47
C ALA A 173 18.32 16.53 28.45
N ASP A 174 17.37 16.54 29.40
CA ASP A 174 17.10 15.45 30.33
C ASP A 174 15.97 14.52 29.87
N ASP A 175 15.44 14.71 28.65
CA ASP A 175 14.41 13.84 28.10
C ASP A 175 14.99 12.48 27.66
N PRO A 176 14.61 11.36 28.30
CA PRO A 176 15.02 10.02 27.87
C PRO A 176 14.56 9.67 26.43
N PHE A 177 13.60 10.40 25.86
CA PHE A 177 13.13 10.23 24.48
C PHE A 177 14.05 10.87 23.44
N SER A 178 14.98 11.75 23.84
CA SER A 178 15.94 12.40 22.92
C SER A 178 16.89 11.40 22.22
N ALA A 179 17.23 10.28 22.88
CA ALA A 179 18.09 9.24 22.33
C ALA A 179 17.47 8.53 21.11
N PHE A 180 16.14 8.55 20.99
CA PHE A 180 15.36 7.93 19.93
C PHE A 180 14.53 8.92 19.14
N ALA A 181 14.91 10.20 19.11
CA ALA A 181 14.24 11.17 18.24
C ALA A 181 14.19 10.59 16.80
N PRO A 182 12.98 10.35 16.24
CA PRO A 182 12.85 9.75 14.92
C PRO A 182 13.44 10.72 13.89
N LEU A 183 14.17 10.18 12.90
CA LEU A 183 14.85 11.03 11.92
C LEU A 183 13.92 11.69 10.92
N GLU A 184 12.71 11.15 10.75
CA GLU A 184 11.59 11.71 10.02
C GLU A 184 10.45 10.68 10.10
N PHE A 185 9.19 11.13 10.18
CA PHE A 185 8.07 10.27 9.83
C PHE A 185 8.13 10.06 8.31
N ILE A 186 8.72 8.96 7.90
CA ILE A 186 8.69 8.57 6.50
C ILE A 186 7.30 7.97 6.26
N TYR A 187 6.39 8.76 5.70
CA TYR A 187 5.29 8.20 4.90
C TYR A 187 5.95 7.51 3.70
N GLY A 188 6.27 6.23 3.87
CA GLY A 188 7.08 5.48 2.92
C GLY A 188 6.29 5.14 1.65
N SER A 189 6.21 6.08 0.72
CA SER A 189 5.88 5.75 -0.67
C SER A 189 7.09 5.06 -1.32
N ARG A 190 6.86 3.84 -1.84
CA ARG A 190 7.85 3.06 -2.59
C ARG A 190 8.41 3.90 -3.76
N PRO A 191 9.74 3.90 -4.02
CA PRO A 191 10.29 4.57 -5.19
C PRO A 191 9.76 3.88 -6.45
N GLY A 192 9.05 4.62 -7.29
CA GLY A 192 8.42 4.12 -8.53
C GLY A 192 6.89 3.97 -8.48
N SER A 193 6.23 4.28 -7.36
CA SER A 193 4.76 4.36 -7.27
C SER A 193 4.32 5.71 -6.70
N ALA A 194 4.79 6.81 -7.30
CA ALA A 194 4.16 8.10 -6.98
C ALA A 194 2.66 7.94 -7.32
N PRO A 195 1.73 8.02 -6.35
CA PRO A 195 0.33 8.20 -6.70
C PRO A 195 0.24 9.42 -7.62
N PRO A 196 -0.69 9.46 -8.57
CA PRO A 196 -0.91 10.66 -9.37
C PRO A 196 -0.96 11.86 -8.42
N PRO A 197 -0.33 12.99 -8.79
CA PRO A 197 -0.24 14.14 -7.92
C PRO A 197 -1.64 14.52 -7.46
N LEU A 198 -1.89 14.41 -6.14
CA LEU A 198 -3.21 14.72 -5.61
C LEU A 198 -3.61 16.14 -6.00
N PRO A 199 -4.88 16.35 -6.39
CA PRO A 199 -5.38 17.66 -6.72
C PRO A 199 -5.08 18.71 -5.65
N THR A 200 -4.59 19.86 -6.07
CA THR A 200 -4.39 21.03 -5.20
C THR A 200 -5.63 21.93 -5.15
N GLU A 201 -6.63 21.63 -5.97
CA GLU A 201 -7.85 22.41 -6.13
C GLU A 201 -9.04 21.74 -5.40
N PRO A 202 -10.07 22.51 -5.00
CA PRO A 202 -11.28 21.95 -4.43
C PRO A 202 -12.01 21.04 -5.44
N PRO A 203 -12.81 20.07 -4.96
CA PRO A 203 -13.59 19.19 -5.81
C PRO A 203 -14.64 19.98 -6.62
N VAL A 204 -14.92 19.52 -7.84
CA VAL A 204 -15.99 20.08 -8.69
C VAL A 204 -16.97 18.96 -8.99
N VAL A 205 -18.27 19.22 -8.87
CA VAL A 205 -19.32 18.26 -9.25
C VAL A 205 -19.94 18.73 -10.56
N THR A 206 -19.88 17.88 -11.58
CA THR A 206 -20.40 18.18 -12.92
C THR A 206 -21.69 17.43 -13.23
N ASN A 207 -21.94 16.28 -12.60
CA ASN A 207 -23.20 15.54 -12.77
C ASN A 207 -23.45 14.55 -11.61
N VAL A 208 -24.74 14.23 -11.40
CA VAL A 208 -25.23 13.28 -10.39
C VAL A 208 -26.23 12.35 -11.05
N ASP A 209 -25.94 11.05 -11.13
CA ASP A 209 -26.78 10.05 -11.79
C ASP A 209 -27.01 8.79 -10.92
N PRO A 210 -28.25 8.40 -10.64
CA PRO A 210 -29.49 9.14 -10.92
C PRO A 210 -29.58 10.44 -10.08
N ASP A 211 -30.21 11.46 -10.63
CA ASP A 211 -30.54 12.73 -9.97
C ASP A 211 -31.80 12.63 -9.07
N THR A 212 -32.37 11.43 -8.95
CA THR A 212 -33.56 11.16 -8.14
C THR A 212 -33.41 9.89 -7.29
N GLY A 213 -34.03 9.87 -6.12
CA GLY A 213 -34.05 8.69 -5.27
C GLY A 213 -35.13 8.67 -4.22
N VAL A 214 -35.25 7.53 -3.53
CA VAL A 214 -36.32 7.32 -2.56
C VAL A 214 -36.02 8.10 -1.27
N VAL A 215 -37.05 8.69 -0.66
CA VAL A 215 -36.91 9.40 0.63
C VAL A 215 -36.30 8.53 1.75
N GLY A 216 -36.47 7.20 1.65
CA GLY A 216 -35.85 6.23 2.55
C GLY A 216 -34.32 6.16 2.47
N GLY A 217 -33.70 6.85 1.51
CA GLY A 217 -32.28 6.79 1.22
C GLY A 217 -31.86 5.47 0.56
N ARG A 218 -30.56 5.20 0.56
CA ARG A 218 -29.91 3.99 0.01
C ARG A 218 -29.92 3.86 -1.51
N THR A 219 -30.43 4.86 -2.23
CA THR A 219 -30.27 4.93 -3.69
C THR A 219 -28.79 5.04 -4.00
N VAL A 220 -28.28 4.16 -4.86
CA VAL A 220 -26.89 4.23 -5.35
C VAL A 220 -26.83 5.38 -6.35
N VAL A 221 -25.93 6.32 -6.09
CA VAL A 221 -25.73 7.52 -6.90
C VAL A 221 -24.28 7.56 -7.35
N THR A 222 -24.07 7.72 -8.64
CA THR A 222 -22.77 7.98 -9.26
C THR A 222 -22.64 9.49 -9.44
N ILE A 223 -21.61 10.07 -8.86
CA ILE A 223 -21.30 11.50 -8.98
C ILE A 223 -20.06 11.60 -9.84
N THR A 224 -20.16 12.41 -10.91
CA THR A 224 -19.03 12.71 -11.78
C THR A 224 -18.59 14.17 -11.60
N GLY A 225 -17.31 14.41 -11.78
CA GLY A 225 -16.70 15.68 -11.43
C GLY A 225 -15.21 15.72 -11.69
N GLU A 226 -14.52 16.54 -10.91
CA GLU A 226 -13.07 16.69 -10.94
C GLU A 226 -12.54 16.74 -9.50
N ASN A 227 -11.28 16.35 -9.34
CA ASN A 227 -10.52 16.42 -8.10
C ASN A 227 -11.11 15.58 -6.94
N PHE A 228 -11.64 14.39 -7.25
CA PHE A 228 -12.10 13.44 -6.24
C PHE A 228 -10.95 12.58 -5.71
N PHE A 229 -10.70 12.65 -4.41
CA PHE A 229 -9.71 11.82 -3.74
C PHE A 229 -10.06 11.65 -2.27
N GLU A 230 -9.62 10.54 -1.68
CA GLU A 230 -9.86 10.25 -0.27
C GLU A 230 -8.85 11.00 0.64
N PRO A 231 -9.26 11.46 1.83
CA PRO A 231 -10.59 11.32 2.43
C PRO A 231 -11.61 12.34 1.87
N ILE A 232 -12.80 11.84 1.52
CA ILE A 232 -13.89 12.60 0.90
C ILE A 232 -15.19 12.48 1.71
N ARG A 233 -16.00 13.53 1.69
CA ARG A 233 -17.36 13.53 2.25
C ARG A 233 -18.34 14.02 1.21
N VAL A 234 -19.47 13.32 1.08
CA VAL A 234 -20.54 13.72 0.17
C VAL A 234 -21.76 14.09 1.00
N PHE A 235 -22.34 15.26 0.71
CA PHE A 235 -23.51 15.79 1.38
C PHE A 235 -24.66 15.92 0.39
N PHE A 236 -25.83 15.46 0.82
CA PHE A 236 -27.11 15.71 0.15
C PHE A 236 -27.87 16.71 1.01
N GLY A 237 -27.76 17.99 0.66
CA GLY A 237 -28.18 19.12 1.51
C GLY A 237 -27.35 19.18 2.78
N SER A 238 -27.97 18.92 3.94
CA SER A 238 -27.30 18.85 5.24
C SER A 238 -26.99 17.42 5.70
N ASN A 239 -27.37 16.39 4.94
CA ASN A 239 -27.22 15.00 5.35
C ASN A 239 -25.99 14.37 4.68
N LEU A 240 -25.19 13.65 5.47
CA LEU A 240 -24.00 12.94 4.99
C LEU A 240 -24.37 11.64 4.27
N ALA A 241 -23.84 11.43 3.07
CA ALA A 241 -23.97 10.19 2.33
C ALA A 241 -23.25 9.02 3.03
N THR A 242 -23.68 7.81 2.71
CA THR A 242 -23.09 6.57 3.25
C THR A 242 -22.48 5.73 2.13
N GLU A 243 -21.56 4.82 2.45
CA GLU A 243 -20.90 3.94 1.46
C GLU A 243 -20.33 4.74 0.28
N VAL A 244 -19.53 5.77 0.59
CA VAL A 244 -18.82 6.56 -0.42
C VAL A 244 -17.59 5.77 -0.86
N GLU A 245 -17.48 5.54 -2.17
CA GLU A 245 -16.40 4.82 -2.83
C GLU A 245 -15.89 5.70 -3.99
N VAL A 246 -14.63 6.13 -3.93
CA VAL A 246 -13.99 6.86 -5.04
C VAL A 246 -13.47 5.85 -6.05
N LEU A 247 -13.94 5.92 -7.29
CA LEU A 247 -13.50 5.02 -8.36
C LEU A 247 -12.26 5.57 -9.08
N ASP A 248 -12.26 6.88 -9.32
CA ASP A 248 -11.16 7.64 -9.91
C ASP A 248 -11.31 9.14 -9.56
N GLU A 249 -10.41 9.99 -10.08
CA GLU A 249 -10.40 11.43 -9.81
C GLU A 249 -11.62 12.18 -10.36
N GLU A 250 -12.39 11.55 -11.24
CA GLU A 250 -13.57 12.13 -11.91
C GLU A 250 -14.88 11.45 -11.49
N THR A 251 -14.82 10.30 -10.81
CA THR A 251 -15.99 9.45 -10.55
C THR A 251 -15.98 8.90 -9.12
N LEU A 252 -17.08 9.12 -8.41
CA LEU A 252 -17.35 8.47 -7.13
C LEU A 252 -18.75 7.86 -7.09
N LYS A 253 -18.93 6.82 -6.30
CA LYS A 253 -20.22 6.22 -5.97
C LYS A 253 -20.54 6.47 -4.52
N CYS A 254 -21.79 6.73 -4.22
CA CYS A 254 -22.26 6.85 -2.85
C CYS A 254 -23.71 6.38 -2.72
N ARG A 255 -24.18 6.25 -1.49
CA ARG A 255 -25.61 6.06 -1.20
C ARG A 255 -26.23 7.31 -0.62
N SER A 256 -27.37 7.69 -1.21
CA SER A 256 -28.15 8.82 -0.70
C SER A 256 -28.59 8.56 0.76
N PRO A 257 -28.46 9.57 1.64
CA PRO A 257 -28.95 9.44 3.01
C PRO A 257 -30.49 9.45 3.05
N ARG A 258 -31.04 9.05 4.20
CA ARG A 258 -32.48 9.21 4.45
C ARG A 258 -32.80 10.70 4.56
N ALA A 259 -33.71 11.19 3.71
CA ALA A 259 -34.25 12.53 3.83
C ALA A 259 -35.44 12.54 4.81
N GLY A 260 -35.54 13.61 5.62
CA GLY A 260 -36.68 13.83 6.51
C GLY A 260 -37.88 14.50 5.83
N PHE A 261 -37.73 14.94 4.58
CA PHE A 261 -38.67 15.78 3.85
C PHE A 261 -38.98 15.19 2.46
N LEU A 262 -40.18 15.46 1.95
CA LEU A 262 -40.74 14.89 0.72
C LEU A 262 -40.62 15.89 -0.44
N ASP A 263 -40.31 15.40 -1.66
CA ASP A 263 -40.26 16.19 -2.90
C ASP A 263 -39.37 17.44 -2.81
N VAL A 264 -38.23 17.29 -2.12
CA VAL A 264 -37.24 18.36 -1.94
C VAL A 264 -36.04 18.09 -2.85
N GLU A 265 -35.73 19.07 -3.69
CA GLU A 265 -34.44 19.17 -4.36
C GLU A 265 -33.38 19.62 -3.35
N VAL A 266 -32.28 18.89 -3.26
CA VAL A 266 -31.14 19.22 -2.41
C VAL A 266 -29.88 19.42 -3.25
N ASP A 267 -28.99 20.28 -2.77
CA ASP A 267 -27.65 20.42 -3.33
C ASP A 267 -26.81 19.20 -2.95
N VAL A 268 -26.09 18.64 -3.94
CA VAL A 268 -25.07 17.64 -3.70
C VAL A 268 -23.73 18.36 -3.61
N ARG A 269 -23.02 18.19 -2.48
CA ARG A 269 -21.71 18.79 -2.25
C ARG A 269 -20.69 17.74 -1.90
N VAL A 270 -19.49 17.92 -2.42
CA VAL A 270 -18.35 17.08 -2.13
C VAL A 270 -17.34 17.90 -1.35
N GLU A 271 -16.84 17.37 -0.24
CA GLU A 271 -15.83 18.01 0.60
C GLU A 271 -14.60 17.12 0.71
N THR A 272 -13.43 17.73 0.48
CA THR A 272 -12.12 17.11 0.74
C THR A 272 -11.33 18.00 1.71
N ASN A 273 -10.12 17.57 2.08
CA ASN A 273 -9.19 18.41 2.84
C ASN A 273 -8.70 19.67 2.07
N ARG A 274 -9.08 19.84 0.80
CA ARG A 274 -8.79 21.04 -0.02
C ARG A 274 -9.95 22.03 -0.08
N GLY A 275 -11.14 21.64 0.39
CA GLY A 275 -12.32 22.49 0.43
C GLY A 275 -13.60 21.79 -0.02
N ALA A 276 -14.68 22.54 -0.04
CA ALA A 276 -15.99 22.09 -0.51
C ALA A 276 -16.20 22.46 -1.98
N SER A 277 -16.94 21.62 -2.70
CA SER A 277 -17.34 21.91 -4.07
C SER A 277 -18.27 23.12 -4.10
N PRO A 278 -18.16 23.99 -5.12
CA PRO A 278 -19.11 25.06 -5.32
C PRO A 278 -20.51 24.50 -5.57
N VAL A 279 -21.54 25.30 -5.29
CA VAL A 279 -22.92 24.94 -5.64
C VAL A 279 -23.06 25.03 -7.16
N SER A 280 -23.50 23.92 -7.77
CA SER A 280 -23.72 23.82 -9.22
C SER A 280 -25.17 23.44 -9.52
N PRO A 281 -25.78 23.97 -10.60
CA PRO A 281 -27.10 23.52 -11.06
C PRO A 281 -27.10 22.04 -11.48
N ASP A 282 -25.95 21.48 -11.85
CA ASP A 282 -25.80 20.08 -12.27
C ASP A 282 -25.53 19.13 -11.09
N ALA A 283 -25.40 19.68 -9.87
CA ALA A 283 -25.16 18.95 -8.63
C ALA A 283 -26.42 18.92 -7.75
N LYS A 284 -27.53 18.42 -8.29
CA LYS A 284 -28.85 18.41 -7.65
C LYS A 284 -29.37 16.99 -7.50
N PHE A 285 -30.11 16.75 -6.42
CA PHE A 285 -30.76 15.47 -6.19
C PHE A 285 -32.17 15.65 -5.61
N THR A 286 -33.16 14.94 -6.16
CA THR A 286 -34.57 15.05 -5.74
C THR A 286 -35.04 13.77 -5.05
N TYR A 287 -35.57 13.91 -3.83
CA TYR A 287 -36.17 12.80 -3.09
C TYR A 287 -37.65 12.63 -3.42
N TYR A 288 -38.07 11.43 -3.82
CA TYR A 288 -39.46 11.08 -4.09
C TYR A 288 -39.96 9.91 -3.23
N VAL A 289 -41.28 9.72 -3.20
CA VAL A 289 -41.93 8.55 -2.58
C VAL A 289 -42.33 7.56 -3.67
N PRO A 290 -41.96 6.28 -3.57
CA PRO A 290 -42.51 5.26 -4.46
C PRO A 290 -44.04 5.24 -4.34
N GLY A 291 -44.76 5.36 -5.46
CA GLY A 291 -46.22 5.29 -5.48
C GLY A 291 -46.72 3.96 -4.88
N PRO A 292 -47.96 3.93 -4.33
CA PRO A 292 -48.53 2.70 -3.78
C PRO A 292 -48.62 1.62 -4.87
N ARG A 293 -48.12 0.42 -4.54
CA ARG A 293 -48.28 -0.79 -5.36
C ARG A 293 -49.71 -1.32 -5.30
#